data_AF-A0A6M2CZB4-F1
#
_entry.id   AF-A0A6M2CZB4-F1
#
_cell.length_a   1.000
_cell.length_b   1.000
_cell.length_c   1.000
_cell.angle_alpha   90.00
_cell.angle_beta   90.00
_cell.angle_gamma   90.00
#
_symmetry.space_group_name_H-M   'P 1'
#
loop_
_entity.id
_entity.type
_entity.pdbx_description
1 polymer ?
#
loop_
_entity_poly.entity_id
_entity_poly.type
_entity_poly.pdbx_seq_one_letter_code
_entity_poly.pdbx_strand_id
1 'polypeptide(L)'
;LSEVDSINAETQRLKNESGVQIFFLISHVGFDVDQIIAERCPDLDLIVGGHTNTFLYTGDSPVGDKPEGPYPYIYNRTGHGPCLIVQDYRFGKYLGFLELQINKSSGNVTGWSGNPILLNQSYAEDNDTLESLNPYKEIVDNAVEEVVGSTKVLLEANDKQCRYKECNAVNLMADAFFNYYTDRNSVVPKAWSVVNAAVLNGGIARDSIEQKSNVTLGDVLGAMPYDSDLVLMNMTGRDLLNMFEFGVTNFTWLPDLNGRFLQGSGVRVVYNFSMPNGCRIISLQVLCANCSVPRYSEVMENETYIIVTTTFIASGGDGFKFGSSVKWRTEGVSAMDALLAYIKKISPIKTPEEGRVITLDLPPKPHNTTVSPITEPASTAERNTVGSVMSRSEWRSMRRNYIW
;
A
#
# COMPACT_ATOMS: atom_id res chain seq x y z
N LEU A 1 10.36 20.95 -8.10
CA LEU A 1 9.46 21.13 -9.26
C LEU A 1 8.33 20.12 -9.10
N SER A 2 7.10 20.44 -9.51
CA SER A 2 6.08 19.40 -9.61
C SER A 2 6.47 18.39 -10.70
N GLU A 3 5.85 17.21 -10.69
CA GLU A 3 5.99 16.20 -11.74
C GLU A 3 5.75 16.84 -13.11
N VAL A 4 4.64 17.59 -13.23
CA VAL A 4 4.25 18.31 -14.44
C VAL A 4 5.30 19.32 -14.90
N ASP A 5 5.83 20.15 -13.99
CA ASP A 5 6.83 21.16 -14.35
C ASP A 5 8.12 20.51 -14.84
N SER A 6 8.51 19.40 -14.20
CA SER A 6 9.74 18.66 -14.52
C SER A 6 9.62 17.98 -15.88
N ILE A 7 8.47 17.35 -16.14
CA ILE A 7 8.16 16.70 -17.42
C ILE A 7 8.13 17.73 -18.54
N ASN A 8 7.39 18.83 -18.37
CA ASN A 8 7.30 19.87 -19.41
C ASN A 8 8.65 20.53 -19.71
N ALA A 9 9.49 20.75 -18.70
CA ALA A 9 10.83 21.28 -18.92
C ALA A 9 11.68 20.30 -19.76
N GLU A 10 11.61 19.01 -19.46
CA GLU A 10 12.40 17.99 -20.14
C GLU A 10 11.89 17.71 -21.56
N THR A 11 10.57 17.66 -21.79
CA THR A 11 10.02 17.51 -23.15
C THR A 11 10.44 18.69 -24.03
N GLN A 12 10.38 19.91 -23.51
CA GLN A 12 10.83 21.10 -24.24
C GLN A 12 12.33 21.07 -24.55
N ARG A 13 13.16 20.61 -23.61
CA ARG A 13 14.60 20.43 -23.84
C ARG A 13 14.86 19.43 -24.97
N LEU A 14 14.24 18.26 -24.91
CA LEU A 14 14.39 17.20 -25.91
C LEU A 14 13.89 17.61 -27.31
N LYS A 15 12.80 18.37 -27.37
CA LYS A 15 12.32 18.99 -28.62
C LYS A 15 13.37 19.92 -29.23
N ASN A 16 13.89 20.84 -28.43
CA ASN A 16 14.78 21.90 -28.90
C ASN A 16 16.18 21.38 -29.26
N GLU A 17 16.72 20.44 -28.49
CA GLU A 17 18.10 19.97 -28.66
C GLU A 17 18.21 18.79 -29.63
N SER A 18 17.21 17.90 -29.65
CA SER A 18 17.30 16.61 -30.36
C SER A 18 16.21 16.42 -31.42
N GLY A 19 15.28 17.39 -31.56
CA GLY A 19 14.20 17.30 -32.54
C GLY A 19 13.23 16.14 -32.28
N VAL A 20 13.15 15.66 -31.04
CA VAL A 20 12.26 14.56 -30.65
C VAL A 20 10.81 15.00 -30.82
N GLN A 21 10.00 14.14 -31.45
CA GLN A 21 8.60 14.43 -31.75
C GLN A 21 7.61 13.58 -30.97
N ILE A 22 8.07 12.46 -30.39
CA ILE A 22 7.23 11.47 -29.70
C ILE A 22 7.72 11.34 -28.26
N PHE A 23 6.81 11.43 -27.30
CA PHE A 23 7.16 11.42 -25.88
C PHE A 23 6.36 10.38 -25.13
N PHE A 24 7.08 9.40 -24.58
CA PHE A 24 6.54 8.40 -23.67
C PHE A 24 7.07 8.66 -22.26
N LEU A 25 6.16 8.72 -21.30
CA LEU A 25 6.49 8.82 -19.88
C LEU A 25 6.40 7.44 -19.24
N ILE A 26 7.44 7.04 -18.51
CA ILE A 26 7.37 5.93 -17.55
C ILE A 26 7.21 6.56 -16.17
N SER A 27 6.09 6.28 -15.50
CA SER A 27 5.71 6.93 -14.24
C SER A 27 5.54 5.89 -13.11
N HIS A 28 5.56 6.38 -11.86
CA HIS A 28 5.18 5.59 -10.70
C HIS A 28 4.43 6.45 -9.68
N VAL A 29 3.46 7.23 -10.16
CA VAL A 29 2.76 8.27 -9.37
C VAL A 29 1.30 7.94 -9.09
N GLY A 30 0.75 6.92 -9.75
CA GLY A 30 -0.65 6.51 -9.62
C GLY A 30 -1.49 6.98 -10.80
N PHE A 31 -2.54 6.21 -11.10
CA PHE A 31 -3.33 6.37 -12.32
C PHE A 31 -4.09 7.70 -12.43
N ASP A 32 -4.52 8.30 -11.33
CA ASP A 32 -5.11 9.65 -11.31
C ASP A 32 -4.06 10.74 -11.57
N VAL A 33 -2.87 10.62 -10.99
CA VAL A 33 -1.79 11.56 -11.24
C VAL A 33 -1.32 11.40 -12.68
N ASP A 34 -1.33 10.20 -13.24
CA ASP A 34 -1.11 9.96 -14.67
C ASP A 34 -2.14 10.71 -15.52
N GLN A 35 -3.42 10.75 -15.14
CA GLN A 35 -4.45 11.52 -15.85
C GLN A 35 -4.21 13.05 -15.74
N ILE A 36 -3.78 13.54 -14.58
CA ILE A 36 -3.41 14.96 -14.39
C ILE A 36 -2.19 15.31 -15.25
N ILE A 37 -1.20 14.42 -15.32
CA ILE A 37 -0.02 14.59 -16.17
C ILE A 37 -0.43 14.58 -17.64
N ALA A 38 -1.28 13.65 -18.06
CA ALA A 38 -1.80 13.59 -19.42
C ALA A 38 -2.51 14.89 -19.82
N GLU A 39 -3.26 15.50 -18.89
CA GLU A 39 -3.90 16.81 -19.08
C GLU A 39 -2.88 17.95 -19.24
N ARG A 40 -1.90 18.01 -18.33
CA ARG A 40 -1.04 19.20 -18.16
C ARG A 40 0.30 19.12 -18.89
N CYS A 41 0.59 17.99 -19.51
CA CYS A 41 1.76 17.76 -20.34
C CYS A 41 1.32 17.48 -21.79
N PRO A 42 1.01 18.53 -22.58
CA PRO A 42 0.41 18.40 -23.91
C PRO A 42 1.31 17.71 -24.94
N ASP A 43 2.59 17.55 -24.62
CA ASP A 43 3.60 16.95 -25.48
C ASP A 43 3.67 15.42 -25.34
N LEU A 44 3.06 14.83 -24.30
CA LEU A 44 3.09 13.38 -24.07
C LEU A 44 2.11 12.64 -24.97
N ASP A 45 2.56 11.54 -25.56
CA ASP A 45 1.74 10.64 -26.38
C ASP A 45 1.28 9.40 -25.60
N LEU A 46 2.13 8.89 -24.71
CA LEU A 46 1.88 7.70 -23.89
C LEU A 46 2.41 7.90 -22.46
N ILE A 47 1.67 7.41 -21.48
CA ILE A 47 2.10 7.22 -20.10
C ILE A 47 2.00 5.73 -19.77
N VAL A 48 3.13 5.14 -19.41
CA VAL A 48 3.24 3.79 -18.83
C VAL A 48 3.37 3.97 -17.32
N GLY A 49 2.26 3.80 -16.60
CA GLY A 49 2.16 4.13 -15.19
C GLY A 49 2.36 2.95 -14.23
N GLY A 50 2.24 3.24 -12.94
CA GLY A 50 2.30 2.25 -11.87
C GLY A 50 1.73 2.80 -10.55
N HIS A 51 2.24 2.30 -9.42
CA HIS A 51 1.89 2.71 -8.04
C HIS A 51 0.50 2.26 -7.53
N THR A 52 -0.58 2.58 -8.24
CA THR A 52 -1.95 2.31 -7.78
C THR A 52 -2.40 0.86 -7.95
N ASN A 53 -1.61 0.05 -8.68
CA ASN A 53 -1.94 -1.30 -9.12
C ASN A 53 -3.21 -1.35 -9.99
N THR A 54 -3.42 -0.33 -10.82
CA THR A 54 -4.66 -0.20 -11.61
C THR A 54 -4.73 -1.31 -12.66
N PHE A 55 -5.84 -2.05 -12.70
CA PHE A 55 -6.08 -3.01 -13.79
C PHE A 55 -6.88 -2.35 -14.91
N LEU A 56 -6.25 -2.11 -16.05
CA LEU A 56 -6.94 -1.65 -17.26
C LEU A 56 -7.09 -2.83 -18.23
N TYR A 57 -8.29 -3.01 -18.79
CA TYR A 57 -8.57 -4.09 -19.72
C TYR A 57 -9.75 -3.73 -20.64
N THR A 58 -9.61 -4.02 -21.94
CA THR A 58 -10.69 -3.86 -22.93
C THR A 58 -11.33 -5.21 -23.23
N GLY A 59 -12.63 -5.34 -22.96
CA GLY A 59 -13.39 -6.59 -23.13
C GLY A 59 -13.47 -7.40 -21.83
N ASP A 60 -13.71 -8.71 -21.96
CA ASP A 60 -13.86 -9.60 -20.81
C ASP A 60 -12.49 -9.97 -20.21
N SER A 61 -12.34 -9.73 -18.91
CA SER A 61 -11.14 -10.08 -18.15
C SER A 61 -10.93 -11.60 -18.10
N PRO A 62 -9.70 -12.11 -18.30
CA PRO A 62 -9.44 -13.53 -18.48
C PRO A 62 -9.62 -14.37 -17.21
N VAL A 63 -9.45 -13.78 -16.02
CA VAL A 63 -9.51 -14.51 -14.72
C VAL A 63 -10.33 -13.79 -13.66
N GLY A 64 -11.32 -12.98 -14.08
CA GLY A 64 -12.30 -12.35 -13.19
C GLY A 64 -11.76 -11.19 -12.35
N ASP A 65 -10.52 -10.75 -12.56
CA ASP A 65 -10.04 -9.46 -12.04
C ASP A 65 -10.91 -8.35 -12.66
N LYS A 66 -11.31 -7.38 -11.86
CA LYS A 66 -12.23 -6.33 -12.29
C LYS A 66 -11.45 -5.17 -12.93
N PRO A 67 -11.63 -4.89 -14.23
CA PRO A 67 -11.00 -3.74 -14.85
C PRO A 67 -11.56 -2.44 -14.27
N GLU A 68 -10.68 -1.47 -14.04
CA GLU A 68 -11.01 -0.11 -13.59
C GLU A 68 -11.25 0.84 -14.77
N GLY A 69 -10.86 0.43 -15.99
CA GLY A 69 -11.07 1.16 -17.23
C GLY A 69 -10.59 0.37 -18.44
N PRO A 70 -10.81 0.88 -19.66
CA PRO A 70 -10.31 0.25 -20.89
C PRO A 70 -8.78 0.33 -20.96
N TYR A 71 -8.18 -0.60 -21.70
CA TYR A 71 -6.76 -0.58 -22.06
C TYR A 71 -6.59 -0.29 -23.56
N PRO A 72 -5.80 0.74 -23.95
CA PRO A 72 -5.30 1.80 -23.08
C PRO A 72 -6.45 2.70 -22.61
N TYR A 73 -6.26 3.41 -21.50
CA TYR A 73 -7.13 4.53 -21.15
C TYR A 73 -6.77 5.72 -22.03
N ILE A 74 -7.76 6.37 -22.63
CA ILE A 74 -7.55 7.47 -23.58
C ILE A 74 -7.90 8.80 -22.90
N TYR A 75 -6.89 9.63 -22.66
CA TYR A 75 -7.09 11.00 -22.22
C TYR A 75 -7.19 11.94 -23.43
N ASN A 76 -8.41 12.37 -23.75
CA ASN A 76 -8.65 13.30 -24.86
C ASN A 76 -8.35 14.74 -24.45
N ARG A 77 -7.54 15.44 -25.25
CA ARG A 77 -7.13 16.82 -25.02
C ARG A 77 -7.76 17.75 -26.07
N THR A 78 -8.17 18.94 -25.64
CA THR A 78 -8.64 19.97 -26.58
C THR A 78 -7.46 20.61 -27.29
N GLY A 79 -7.40 20.54 -28.62
CA GLY A 79 -6.35 21.17 -29.42
C GLY A 79 -5.02 20.39 -29.52
N HIS A 80 -4.94 19.21 -28.90
CA HIS A 80 -3.79 18.30 -28.96
C HIS A 80 -4.27 16.88 -29.30
N GLY A 81 -3.36 16.00 -29.75
CA GLY A 81 -3.68 14.58 -29.90
C GLY A 81 -4.06 13.92 -28.57
N PRO A 82 -4.68 12.72 -28.54
CA PRO A 82 -4.93 12.01 -27.30
C PRO A 82 -3.60 11.65 -26.60
N CYS A 83 -3.63 11.51 -25.28
CA CYS A 83 -2.56 10.87 -24.52
C CYS A 83 -3.08 9.51 -24.03
N LEU A 84 -2.35 8.45 -24.35
CA LEU A 84 -2.69 7.09 -23.91
C LEU A 84 -2.10 6.83 -22.54
N ILE A 85 -2.83 6.13 -21.66
CA ILE A 85 -2.35 5.73 -20.34
C ILE A 85 -2.52 4.22 -20.20
N VAL A 86 -1.47 3.53 -19.79
CA VAL A 86 -1.48 2.09 -19.52
C VAL A 86 -0.93 1.77 -18.14
N GLN A 87 -1.56 0.81 -17.48
CA GLN A 87 -1.05 0.09 -16.31
C GLN A 87 -1.47 -1.38 -16.47
N ASP A 88 -0.68 -2.31 -15.94
CA ASP A 88 -0.85 -3.75 -16.12
C ASP A 88 -1.03 -4.49 -14.78
N TYR A 89 -1.77 -3.86 -13.86
CA TYR A 89 -2.10 -4.39 -12.55
C TYR A 89 -0.89 -4.49 -11.61
N ARG A 90 -0.51 -5.70 -11.17
CA ARG A 90 0.50 -5.91 -10.13
C ARG A 90 1.09 -7.32 -10.14
N PHE A 91 2.24 -7.44 -9.47
CA PHE A 91 2.89 -8.70 -9.10
C PHE A 91 3.32 -9.58 -10.28
N GLY A 92 3.52 -9.00 -11.47
CA GLY A 92 3.85 -9.76 -12.67
C GLY A 92 2.74 -10.71 -13.12
N LYS A 93 1.50 -10.55 -12.63
CA LYS A 93 0.37 -11.40 -13.06
C LYS A 93 0.02 -11.17 -14.53
N TYR A 94 0.15 -9.93 -14.99
CA TYR A 94 -0.03 -9.56 -16.37
C TYR A 94 1.25 -8.89 -16.90
N LEU A 95 1.47 -9.05 -18.20
CA LEU A 95 2.46 -8.29 -18.95
C LEU A 95 1.72 -7.26 -19.80
N GLY A 96 1.91 -5.96 -19.53
CA GLY A 96 1.34 -4.90 -20.36
C GLY A 96 1.79 -5.01 -21.82
N PHE A 97 0.83 -5.04 -22.75
CA PHE A 97 1.10 -5.09 -24.18
C PHE A 97 0.25 -4.06 -24.93
N LEU A 98 0.93 -3.09 -25.54
CA LEU A 98 0.33 -2.04 -26.37
C LEU A 98 1.11 -1.93 -27.68
N GLU A 99 0.43 -2.15 -28.80
CA GLU A 99 0.93 -1.88 -30.14
C GLU A 99 0.49 -0.48 -30.56
N LEU A 100 1.45 0.33 -31.04
CA LEU A 100 1.21 1.71 -31.50
C LEU A 100 1.51 1.85 -33.00
N GLN A 101 0.63 2.56 -33.69
CA GLN A 101 0.87 3.03 -35.05
C GLN A 101 1.23 4.50 -35.01
N ILE A 102 2.40 4.84 -35.55
CA ILE A 102 2.95 6.19 -35.51
C ILE A 102 3.19 6.67 -36.93
N ASN A 103 2.68 7.86 -37.24
CA ASN A 103 2.96 8.51 -38.52
C ASN A 103 4.41 9.01 -38.52
N LYS A 104 5.25 8.41 -39.37
CA LYS A 104 6.68 8.73 -39.48
C LYS A 104 6.98 10.20 -39.82
N SER A 105 6.07 10.89 -40.52
CA SER A 105 6.29 12.27 -40.96
C SER A 105 5.84 13.32 -39.96
N SER A 106 4.78 13.05 -39.18
CA SER A 106 4.25 13.99 -38.20
C SER A 106 4.61 13.65 -36.75
N GLY A 107 5.08 12.43 -36.48
CA GLY A 107 5.28 11.93 -35.11
C GLY A 107 3.98 11.57 -34.38
N ASN A 108 2.81 11.79 -34.99
CA ASN A 108 1.53 11.56 -34.31
C ASN A 108 1.24 10.06 -34.18
N VAL A 109 0.74 9.66 -33.01
CA VAL A 109 0.10 8.36 -32.82
C VAL A 109 -1.24 8.34 -33.56
N THR A 110 -1.39 7.43 -34.53
CA THR A 110 -2.57 7.32 -35.41
C THR A 110 -3.46 6.12 -35.11
N GLY A 111 -2.96 5.16 -34.33
CA GLY A 111 -3.72 3.98 -33.94
C GLY A 111 -3.04 3.23 -32.80
N TRP A 112 -3.82 2.44 -32.08
CA TRP A 112 -3.34 1.60 -31.00
C TRP A 112 -4.22 0.36 -30.85
N SER A 113 -3.62 -0.73 -30.38
CA SER A 113 -4.35 -1.94 -29.97
C SER A 113 -3.55 -2.70 -28.93
N GLY A 114 -4.21 -3.48 -28.09
CA GLY A 114 -3.54 -4.27 -27.07
C GLY A 114 -4.40 -4.54 -25.84
N ASN A 115 -3.84 -5.34 -24.94
CA ASN A 115 -4.38 -5.65 -23.62
C ASN A 115 -3.24 -6.25 -22.79
N PRO A 116 -3.28 -6.16 -21.45
CA PRO A 116 -2.36 -6.91 -20.61
C PRO A 116 -2.49 -8.42 -20.85
N ILE A 117 -1.37 -9.10 -21.09
CA ILE A 117 -1.32 -10.53 -21.33
C ILE A 117 -1.26 -11.23 -19.98
N LEU A 118 -2.23 -12.10 -19.68
CA LEU A 118 -2.21 -12.91 -18.47
C LEU A 118 -1.06 -13.93 -18.56
N LEU A 119 -0.10 -13.83 -17.65
CA LEU A 119 0.99 -14.80 -17.54
C LEU A 119 0.47 -16.02 -16.75
N ASN A 120 -0.10 -16.99 -17.48
CA ASN A 120 -0.60 -18.25 -16.93
C ASN A 120 0.25 -19.45 -17.41
N GLN A 121 -0.18 -20.65 -17.01
CA GLN A 121 0.49 -21.92 -17.35
C GLN A 121 0.43 -22.29 -18.84
N SER A 122 -0.24 -21.50 -19.69
CA SER A 122 -0.22 -21.71 -21.14
C SER A 122 1.08 -21.23 -21.80
N TYR A 123 1.90 -20.45 -21.08
CA TYR A 123 3.22 -20.01 -21.52
C TYR A 123 4.30 -20.86 -20.86
N ALA A 124 5.29 -21.31 -21.65
CA ALA A 124 6.46 -21.98 -21.12
C ALA A 124 7.36 -20.96 -20.41
N GLU A 125 7.86 -21.32 -19.24
CA GLU A 125 8.91 -20.58 -18.56
C GLU A 125 10.24 -20.72 -19.33
N ASP A 126 11.01 -19.63 -19.39
CA ASP A 126 12.30 -19.62 -20.06
C ASP A 126 13.34 -20.41 -19.24
N ASN A 127 13.98 -21.41 -19.86
CA ASN A 127 14.86 -22.33 -19.16
C ASN A 127 16.15 -21.66 -18.67
N ASP A 128 16.70 -20.72 -19.44
CA ASP A 128 17.92 -19.99 -19.04
C ASP A 128 17.64 -19.11 -17.82
N THR A 129 16.46 -18.45 -17.78
CA THR A 129 16.00 -17.68 -16.63
C THR A 129 15.78 -18.58 -15.41
N LEU A 130 15.10 -19.73 -15.58
CA LEU A 130 14.91 -20.70 -14.48
C LEU A 130 16.25 -21.20 -13.93
N GLU A 131 17.19 -21.56 -14.80
CA GLU A 131 18.53 -21.98 -14.40
C GLU A 131 19.28 -20.89 -13.63
N SER A 132 19.15 -19.64 -14.05
CA SER A 132 19.75 -18.49 -13.35
C SER A 132 19.15 -18.25 -11.95
N LEU A 133 17.88 -18.64 -11.74
CA LEU A 133 17.19 -18.49 -10.47
C LEU A 133 17.46 -19.64 -9.50
N ASN A 134 17.82 -20.84 -9.99
CA ASN A 134 18.01 -22.05 -9.17
C ASN A 134 18.88 -21.84 -7.91
N PRO A 135 20.04 -21.15 -7.96
CA PRO A 135 20.86 -20.93 -6.76
C PRO A 135 20.17 -20.07 -5.69
N TYR A 136 19.32 -19.15 -6.10
CA TYR A 136 18.56 -18.28 -5.20
C TYR A 136 17.31 -18.98 -4.68
N LYS A 137 16.67 -19.77 -5.55
CA LYS A 137 15.44 -20.49 -5.25
C LYS A 137 15.59 -21.38 -4.02
N GLU A 138 16.67 -22.15 -3.90
CA GLU A 138 16.87 -23.02 -2.72
C GLU A 138 17.02 -22.22 -1.43
N ILE A 139 17.72 -21.07 -1.48
CA ILE A 139 17.91 -20.20 -0.31
C ILE A 139 16.58 -19.59 0.11
N VAL A 140 15.81 -19.08 -0.85
CA VAL A 140 14.52 -18.44 -0.59
C VAL A 140 13.48 -19.47 -0.16
N ASP A 141 13.31 -20.58 -0.88
CA ASP A 141 12.35 -21.64 -0.57
C ASP A 141 12.55 -22.12 0.89
N ASN A 142 13.80 -22.38 1.30
CA ASN A 142 14.11 -22.77 2.68
C ASN A 142 13.75 -21.68 3.70
N ALA A 143 13.99 -20.39 3.38
CA ALA A 143 13.64 -19.29 4.27
C ALA A 143 12.11 -19.14 4.39
N VAL A 144 11.39 -19.12 3.27
CA VAL A 144 9.96 -18.80 3.24
C VAL A 144 9.07 -19.93 3.75
N GLU A 145 9.58 -21.16 3.75
CA GLU A 145 8.94 -22.33 4.35
C GLU A 145 9.19 -22.46 5.87
N GLU A 146 10.13 -21.72 6.45
CA GLU A 146 10.39 -21.75 7.90
C GLU A 146 9.09 -21.43 8.66
N VAL A 147 8.61 -22.37 9.47
CA VAL A 147 7.44 -22.15 10.33
C VAL A 147 7.85 -21.28 11.52
N VAL A 148 7.27 -20.09 11.60
CA VAL A 148 7.55 -19.11 12.66
C VAL A 148 6.47 -19.07 13.74
N GLY A 149 5.32 -19.70 13.51
CA GLY A 149 4.26 -19.81 14.50
C GLY A 149 2.95 -20.36 13.95
N SER A 150 1.86 -20.03 14.63
CA SER A 150 0.49 -20.41 14.25
C SER A 150 -0.47 -19.28 14.57
N THR A 151 -1.62 -19.22 13.89
CA THR A 151 -2.67 -18.23 14.19
C THR A 151 -4.04 -18.89 14.31
N LYS A 152 -4.85 -18.43 15.27
CA LYS A 152 -6.24 -18.86 15.48
C LYS A 152 -7.26 -17.88 14.90
N VAL A 153 -6.79 -16.81 14.29
CA VAL A 153 -7.62 -15.77 13.65
C VAL A 153 -7.04 -15.40 12.29
N LEU A 154 -7.88 -14.88 11.40
CA LEU A 154 -7.41 -14.18 10.21
C LEU A 154 -6.77 -12.86 10.64
N LEU A 155 -5.54 -12.58 10.21
CA LEU A 155 -4.94 -11.25 10.33
C LEU A 155 -5.23 -10.49 9.03
N GLU A 156 -6.26 -9.65 9.05
CA GLU A 156 -6.87 -9.11 7.83
C GLU A 156 -6.30 -7.74 7.47
N ALA A 157 -5.69 -7.65 6.30
CA ALA A 157 -5.17 -6.40 5.72
C ALA A 157 -5.61 -6.17 4.26
N ASN A 158 -6.51 -7.01 3.76
CA ASN A 158 -7.05 -6.90 2.40
C ASN A 158 -7.87 -5.60 2.22
N ASP A 159 -8.06 -5.22 0.95
CA ASP A 159 -8.83 -4.03 0.54
C ASP A 159 -8.39 -2.73 1.20
N LYS A 160 -7.13 -2.68 1.65
CA LYS A 160 -6.50 -1.53 2.29
C LYS A 160 -7.27 -1.07 3.54
N GLN A 161 -7.96 -1.98 4.23
CA GLN A 161 -8.81 -1.61 5.38
C GLN A 161 -8.05 -0.97 6.54
N CYS A 162 -6.78 -1.37 6.72
CA CYS A 162 -5.87 -0.77 7.68
C CYS A 162 -5.61 0.73 7.43
N ARG A 163 -6.03 1.27 6.29
CA ARG A 163 -5.84 2.67 5.91
C ARG A 163 -7.02 3.59 6.26
N TYR A 164 -8.08 3.06 6.90
CA TYR A 164 -9.24 3.87 7.29
C TYR A 164 -10.00 3.38 8.54
N LYS A 165 -9.66 2.21 9.08
CA LYS A 165 -10.20 1.71 10.34
C LYS A 165 -9.14 0.89 11.08
N GLU A 166 -9.41 0.55 12.33
CA GLU A 166 -8.61 -0.44 13.07
C GLU A 166 -8.53 -1.74 12.26
N CYS A 167 -7.35 -2.36 12.24
CA CYS A 167 -7.19 -3.69 11.71
C CYS A 167 -6.26 -4.52 12.60
N ASN A 168 -6.62 -5.78 12.83
CA ASN A 168 -5.88 -6.63 13.75
C ASN A 168 -4.46 -6.98 13.27
N ALA A 169 -4.19 -6.93 11.97
CA ALA A 169 -2.85 -7.11 11.41
C ALA A 169 -1.88 -6.02 11.89
N VAL A 170 -2.29 -4.75 11.88
CA VAL A 170 -1.46 -3.64 12.38
C VAL A 170 -1.42 -3.63 13.91
N ASN A 171 -2.48 -4.07 14.60
CA ASN A 171 -2.42 -4.28 16.05
C ASN A 171 -1.31 -5.27 16.44
N LEU A 172 -1.17 -6.39 15.72
CA LEU A 172 -0.11 -7.36 15.95
C LEU A 172 1.29 -6.75 15.77
N MET A 173 1.48 -5.99 14.68
CA MET A 173 2.76 -5.33 14.38
C MET A 173 3.09 -4.27 15.44
N ALA A 174 2.12 -3.44 15.82
CA ALA A 174 2.31 -2.43 16.85
C ALA A 174 2.59 -3.07 18.22
N ASP A 175 1.91 -4.17 18.55
CA ASP A 175 2.17 -4.93 19.79
C ASP A 175 3.58 -5.53 19.79
N ALA A 176 4.06 -6.03 18.66
CA ALA A 176 5.42 -6.53 18.54
C ALA A 176 6.47 -5.45 18.84
N PHE A 177 6.31 -4.28 18.23
CA PHE A 177 7.28 -3.19 18.39
C PHE A 177 7.20 -2.55 19.77
N PHE A 178 5.99 -2.43 20.32
CA PHE A 178 5.79 -1.99 21.69
C PHE A 178 6.33 -3.00 22.70
N ASN A 179 6.11 -4.29 22.47
CA ASN A 179 6.60 -5.36 23.33
C ASN A 179 8.13 -5.39 23.37
N TYR A 180 8.78 -5.21 22.22
CA TYR A 180 10.23 -5.18 22.13
C TYR A 180 10.89 -4.16 23.09
N TYR A 181 10.30 -2.97 23.25
CA TYR A 181 10.83 -1.95 24.16
C TYR A 181 10.27 -2.04 25.58
N THR A 182 9.02 -2.49 25.77
CA THR A 182 8.43 -2.64 27.11
C THR A 182 9.00 -3.83 27.87
N ASP A 183 9.53 -4.85 27.20
CA ASP A 183 10.26 -5.95 27.82
C ASP A 183 11.62 -5.52 28.42
N ARG A 184 12.08 -4.29 28.15
CA ARG A 184 13.36 -3.77 28.63
C ARG A 184 13.23 -3.12 30.01
N ASN A 185 14.29 -3.26 30.80
CA ASN A 185 14.38 -2.59 32.09
C ASN A 185 14.47 -1.06 31.93
N SER A 186 13.60 -0.35 32.66
CA SER A 186 13.70 1.10 32.77
C SER A 186 14.74 1.51 33.81
N VAL A 187 15.49 2.57 33.51
CA VAL A 187 16.40 3.23 34.47
C VAL A 187 15.63 4.07 35.50
N VAL A 188 14.35 4.37 35.23
CA VAL A 188 13.51 5.14 36.14
C VAL A 188 12.86 4.18 37.15
N PRO A 189 13.08 4.38 38.47
CA PRO A 189 12.52 3.50 39.48
C PRO A 189 11.00 3.40 39.38
N LYS A 190 10.47 2.18 39.41
CA LYS A 190 9.03 1.85 39.33
C LYS A 190 8.33 2.16 38.01
N ALA A 191 9.05 2.62 36.99
CA ALA A 191 8.53 2.70 35.63
C ALA A 191 8.42 1.29 35.05
N TRP A 192 7.24 0.93 34.55
CA TRP A 192 7.04 -0.38 33.93
C TRP A 192 7.55 -0.42 32.47
N SER A 193 7.75 0.74 31.84
CA SER A 193 8.20 0.84 30.45
C SER A 193 9.11 2.04 30.22
N VAL A 194 9.95 1.94 29.19
CA VAL A 194 10.76 3.05 28.65
C VAL A 194 10.07 3.81 27.50
N VAL A 195 8.91 3.33 27.04
CA VAL A 195 8.11 3.90 25.94
C VAL A 195 6.63 3.98 26.30
N ASN A 196 5.93 4.93 25.72
CA ASN A 196 4.50 5.15 25.95
C ASN A 196 3.61 4.33 25.00
N ALA A 197 4.00 4.26 23.72
CA ALA A 197 3.23 3.60 22.68
C ALA A 197 4.11 3.21 21.49
N ALA A 198 3.60 2.33 20.64
CA ALA A 198 4.08 2.15 19.28
C ALA A 198 3.01 2.63 18.29
N VAL A 199 3.40 3.44 17.30
CA VAL A 199 2.50 4.07 16.33
C VAL A 199 2.97 3.76 14.91
N LEU A 200 2.07 3.26 14.08
CA LEU A 200 2.34 2.76 12.73
C LEU A 200 1.32 3.28 11.73
N ASN A 201 1.76 3.50 10.49
CA ASN A 201 0.91 3.83 9.37
C ASN A 201 0.30 2.55 8.79
N GLY A 202 -0.99 2.56 8.45
CA GLY A 202 -1.72 1.41 7.91
C GLY A 202 -1.15 0.87 6.59
N GLY A 203 -0.36 1.67 5.88
CA GLY A 203 0.39 1.26 4.70
C GLY A 203 1.45 0.18 4.94
N ILE A 204 1.84 -0.06 6.21
CA ILE A 204 2.80 -1.09 6.62
C ILE A 204 2.29 -2.51 6.34
N ALA A 205 0.97 -2.74 6.48
CA ALA A 205 0.34 -4.03 6.22
C ALA A 205 -0.05 -4.15 4.73
N ARG A 206 0.46 -5.18 4.06
CA ARG A 206 0.38 -5.34 2.60
C ARG A 206 -0.52 -6.48 2.15
N ASP A 207 -0.64 -7.50 2.97
CA ASP A 207 -1.48 -8.66 2.69
C ASP A 207 -1.96 -9.31 4.00
N SER A 208 -2.98 -10.14 3.89
CA SER A 208 -3.55 -10.85 5.05
C SER A 208 -2.80 -12.15 5.33
N ILE A 209 -2.68 -12.52 6.61
CA ILE A 209 -2.23 -13.86 7.01
C ILE A 209 -3.45 -14.70 7.36
N GLU A 210 -3.72 -15.71 6.53
CA GLU A 210 -4.85 -16.62 6.70
C GLU A 210 -4.73 -17.42 8.01
N GLN A 211 -5.87 -17.80 8.57
CA GLN A 211 -5.92 -18.62 9.77
C GLN A 211 -5.37 -20.03 9.49
N LYS A 212 -4.22 -20.39 10.07
CA LYS A 212 -3.60 -21.71 9.89
C LYS A 212 -2.64 -22.11 11.02
N SER A 213 -2.36 -23.41 11.10
CA SER A 213 -1.44 -24.00 12.09
C SER A 213 0.03 -23.70 11.82
N ASN A 214 0.40 -23.49 10.56
CA ASN A 214 1.77 -23.27 10.14
C ASN A 214 1.83 -21.92 9.44
N VAL A 215 2.10 -20.87 10.22
CA VAL A 215 2.47 -19.56 9.69
C VAL A 215 3.96 -19.60 9.41
N THR A 216 4.34 -19.34 8.18
CA THR A 216 5.72 -19.35 7.72
C THR A 216 6.31 -17.95 7.66
N LEU A 217 7.63 -17.84 7.59
CA LEU A 217 8.32 -16.57 7.36
C LEU A 217 7.82 -15.90 6.07
N GLY A 218 7.55 -16.70 5.03
CA GLY A 218 6.95 -16.21 3.79
C GLY A 218 5.61 -15.50 3.97
N ASP A 219 4.74 -16.01 4.85
CA ASP A 219 3.48 -15.32 5.16
C ASP A 219 3.71 -13.96 5.83
N VAL A 220 4.69 -13.89 6.73
CA VAL A 220 5.03 -12.65 7.46
C VAL A 220 5.66 -11.63 6.52
N LEU A 221 6.57 -12.07 5.64
CA LEU A 221 7.16 -11.24 4.59
C LEU A 221 6.09 -10.72 3.62
N GLY A 222 5.14 -11.56 3.20
CA GLY A 222 4.02 -11.14 2.36
C GLY A 222 3.13 -10.09 3.04
N ALA A 223 2.90 -10.23 4.35
CA ALA A 223 2.07 -9.31 5.13
C ALA A 223 2.78 -7.98 5.46
N MET A 224 4.09 -8.00 5.70
CA MET A 224 4.91 -6.83 6.05
C MET A 224 6.28 -6.89 5.36
N PRO A 225 6.40 -6.60 4.05
CA PRO A 225 7.64 -6.78 3.28
C PRO A 225 8.67 -5.66 3.49
N TYR A 226 8.55 -4.88 4.56
CA TYR A 226 9.41 -3.72 4.80
C TYR A 226 10.44 -4.02 5.88
N ASP A 227 11.71 -3.80 5.55
CA ASP A 227 12.82 -3.89 6.50
C ASP A 227 13.21 -2.48 6.98
N SER A 228 12.30 -1.85 7.74
CA SER A 228 12.59 -0.59 8.42
C SER A 228 13.08 -0.87 9.84
N ASP A 229 14.00 -0.03 10.34
CA ASP A 229 14.37 -0.10 11.75
C ASP A 229 13.29 0.52 12.63
N LEU A 230 13.19 0.03 13.87
CA LEU A 230 12.45 0.67 14.94
C LEU A 230 13.16 1.93 15.42
N VAL A 231 12.37 2.99 15.60
CA VAL A 231 12.81 4.32 16.00
C VAL A 231 12.11 4.71 17.29
N LEU A 232 12.88 5.25 18.23
CA LEU A 232 12.37 5.93 19.42
C LEU A 232 12.28 7.43 19.14
N MET A 233 11.06 7.95 19.09
CA MET A 233 10.77 9.37 18.91
C MET A 233 10.34 10.01 20.23
N ASN A 234 11.12 10.99 20.70
CA ASN A 234 10.74 11.89 21.76
C ASN A 234 9.99 13.07 21.15
N MET A 235 8.71 13.24 21.53
CA MET A 235 7.86 14.29 20.99
C MET A 235 6.94 14.87 22.06
N THR A 236 6.56 16.15 21.90
CA THR A 236 5.55 16.76 22.76
C THR A 236 4.17 16.17 22.48
N GLY A 237 3.22 16.28 23.41
CA GLY A 237 1.84 15.89 23.16
C GLY A 237 1.22 16.65 21.99
N ARG A 238 1.62 17.90 21.78
CA ARG A 238 1.21 18.70 20.62
C ARG A 238 1.72 18.11 19.31
N ASP A 239 2.98 17.70 19.27
CA ASP A 239 3.55 17.03 18.10
C ASP A 239 2.86 15.67 17.82
N LEU A 240 2.54 14.92 18.88
CA LEU A 240 1.81 13.66 18.79
C LEU A 240 0.39 13.85 18.25
N LEU A 241 -0.36 14.82 18.76
CA LEU A 241 -1.69 15.19 18.25
C LEU A 241 -1.62 15.59 16.77
N ASN A 242 -0.65 16.43 16.40
CA ASN A 242 -0.43 16.83 15.00
C ASN A 242 -0.10 15.63 14.10
N MET A 243 0.66 14.66 14.59
CA MET A 243 0.97 13.43 13.86
C MET A 243 -0.31 12.62 13.58
N PHE A 244 -1.17 12.41 14.59
CA PHE A 244 -2.46 11.71 14.42
C PHE A 244 -3.46 12.49 13.55
N GLU A 245 -3.52 13.82 13.65
CA GLU A 245 -4.35 14.67 12.78
C GLU A 245 -3.89 14.56 11.33
N PHE A 246 -2.59 14.70 11.08
CA PHE A 246 -2.02 14.60 9.74
C PHE A 246 -2.36 13.26 9.08
N GLY A 247 -2.30 12.16 9.84
CA GLY A 247 -2.66 10.81 9.40
C GLY A 247 -4.08 10.65 8.85
N VAL A 248 -4.99 11.59 9.16
CA VAL A 248 -6.37 11.58 8.66
C VAL A 248 -6.72 12.79 7.80
N THR A 249 -5.77 13.68 7.50
CA THR A 249 -6.02 14.84 6.62
C THR A 249 -6.33 14.44 5.19
N ASN A 250 -7.23 15.19 4.53
CA ASN A 250 -7.58 14.99 3.12
C ASN A 250 -7.99 13.54 2.78
N PHE A 251 -8.63 12.86 3.73
CA PHE A 251 -9.15 11.52 3.51
C PHE A 251 -10.03 11.47 2.26
N THR A 252 -9.71 10.53 1.37
CA THR A 252 -10.43 10.24 0.13
C THR A 252 -10.35 8.75 -0.16
N TRP A 253 -11.42 8.22 -0.75
CA TRP A 253 -11.44 6.83 -1.26
C TRP A 253 -10.75 6.69 -2.61
N LEU A 254 -10.60 7.80 -3.33
CA LEU A 254 -10.08 7.86 -4.70
C LEU A 254 -8.80 8.69 -4.75
N PRO A 255 -7.85 8.37 -5.63
CA PRO A 255 -7.78 7.14 -6.46
C PRO A 255 -7.50 5.88 -5.64
N ASP A 256 -6.87 6.08 -4.49
CA ASP A 256 -6.35 5.07 -3.61
C ASP A 256 -6.32 5.62 -2.18
N LEU A 257 -6.58 4.74 -1.24
CA LEU A 257 -6.45 5.04 0.18
C LEU A 257 -4.98 5.25 0.51
N ASN A 258 -4.65 6.42 1.05
CA ASN A 258 -3.28 6.73 1.44
C ASN A 258 -2.81 5.86 2.62
N GLY A 259 -1.53 5.47 2.65
CA GLY A 259 -0.94 4.64 3.72
C GLY A 259 -0.88 5.30 5.10
N ARG A 260 -0.98 6.64 5.18
CA ARG A 260 -0.65 7.45 6.35
C ARG A 260 -1.56 7.29 7.58
N PHE A 261 -2.70 6.60 7.46
CA PHE A 261 -3.64 6.42 8.57
C PHE A 261 -2.96 5.71 9.74
N LEU A 262 -2.98 6.32 10.93
CA LEU A 262 -2.21 5.82 12.06
C LEU A 262 -3.01 4.90 12.97
N GLN A 263 -2.38 3.80 13.37
CA GLN A 263 -2.85 2.87 14.39
C GLN A 263 -1.70 2.60 15.38
N GLY A 264 -1.94 1.81 16.43
CA GLY A 264 -0.86 1.53 17.37
C GLY A 264 -1.16 0.59 18.52
N SER A 265 -0.19 0.49 19.42
CA SER A 265 -0.24 -0.20 20.70
C SER A 265 0.14 0.77 21.80
N GLY A 266 -0.51 0.69 22.97
CA GLY A 266 -0.35 1.68 24.04
C GLY A 266 -0.98 3.05 23.72
N VAL A 267 -1.73 3.17 22.63
CA VAL A 267 -2.48 4.37 22.22
C VAL A 267 -3.94 4.00 21.90
N ARG A 268 -4.86 4.94 22.13
CA ARG A 268 -6.26 4.85 21.71
C ARG A 268 -6.68 6.18 21.09
N VAL A 269 -7.30 6.16 19.93
CA VAL A 269 -7.74 7.37 19.22
C VAL A 269 -9.18 7.23 18.74
N VAL A 270 -9.92 8.32 18.87
CA VAL A 270 -11.27 8.46 18.32
C VAL A 270 -11.26 9.61 17.33
N TYR A 271 -11.59 9.31 16.08
CA TYR A 271 -11.70 10.28 15.00
C TYR A 271 -13.16 10.58 14.66
N ASN A 272 -13.46 11.82 14.31
CA ASN A 272 -14.71 12.23 13.68
C ASN A 272 -14.44 12.89 12.32
N PHE A 273 -14.82 12.22 11.23
CA PHE A 273 -14.59 12.70 9.87
C PHE A 273 -15.61 13.73 9.38
N SER A 274 -16.68 14.01 10.14
CA SER A 274 -17.55 15.17 9.91
C SER A 274 -16.86 16.50 10.28
N MET A 275 -15.81 16.45 11.09
CA MET A 275 -15.03 17.62 11.49
C MET A 275 -13.99 18.02 10.41
N PRO A 276 -13.66 19.32 10.31
CA PRO A 276 -12.67 19.80 9.35
C PRO A 276 -11.28 19.19 9.63
N ASN A 277 -10.45 19.12 8.58
CA ASN A 277 -9.05 18.69 8.69
C ASN A 277 -8.33 19.47 9.81
N GLY A 278 -7.57 18.76 10.66
CA GLY A 278 -6.86 19.34 11.79
C GLY A 278 -7.69 19.43 13.08
N CYS A 279 -8.97 19.05 13.04
CA CYS A 279 -9.86 19.00 14.21
C CYS A 279 -10.60 17.65 14.30
N ARG A 280 -10.08 16.57 13.71
CA ARG A 280 -10.78 15.28 13.62
C ARG A 280 -10.60 14.42 14.87
N ILE A 281 -9.60 14.67 15.71
CA ILE A 281 -9.39 13.92 16.95
C ILE A 281 -10.39 14.39 18.01
N ILE A 282 -11.24 13.47 18.45
CA ILE A 282 -12.15 13.66 19.60
C ILE A 282 -11.44 13.33 20.91
N SER A 283 -10.62 12.27 20.90
CA SER A 283 -9.82 11.84 22.05
C SER A 283 -8.59 11.12 21.53
N LEU A 284 -7.45 11.37 22.19
CA LEU A 284 -6.21 10.65 21.96
C LEU A 284 -5.63 10.33 23.32
N GLN A 285 -5.65 9.05 23.68
CA GLN A 285 -5.17 8.54 24.95
C GLN A 285 -3.91 7.72 24.75
N VAL A 286 -3.00 7.80 25.70
CA VAL A 286 -1.73 7.06 25.69
C VAL A 286 -1.45 6.45 27.06
N LEU A 287 -0.77 5.31 27.10
CA LEU A 287 -0.32 4.72 28.34
C LEU A 287 0.75 5.58 29.02
N CYS A 288 0.65 5.72 30.34
CA CYS A 288 1.78 6.18 31.14
C CYS A 288 2.94 5.18 31.02
N ALA A 289 4.19 5.67 30.85
CA ALA A 289 5.39 4.82 30.89
C ALA A 289 6.02 4.80 32.29
N ASN A 290 6.11 5.98 32.93
CA ASN A 290 6.65 6.16 34.28
C ASN A 290 5.58 6.00 35.36
N CYS A 291 5.03 4.78 35.47
CA CYS A 291 4.02 4.42 36.46
C CYS A 291 4.15 2.94 36.83
N SER A 292 3.59 2.51 37.97
CA SER A 292 3.63 1.08 38.36
C SER A 292 2.42 0.29 37.86
N VAL A 293 1.32 0.98 37.53
CA VAL A 293 0.12 0.38 36.94
C VAL A 293 -0.15 1.14 35.64
N PRO A 294 0.04 0.53 34.46
CA PRO A 294 -0.24 1.18 33.19
C PRO A 294 -1.71 1.57 33.09
N ARG A 295 -1.95 2.84 32.79
CA ARG A 295 -3.29 3.40 32.55
C ARG A 295 -3.24 4.36 31.39
N TYR A 296 -4.32 4.37 30.62
CA TYR A 296 -4.55 5.36 29.60
C TYR A 296 -4.91 6.71 30.24
N SER A 297 -4.36 7.77 29.69
CA SER A 297 -4.73 9.15 29.98
C SER A 297 -4.72 9.95 28.68
N GLU A 298 -5.52 11.01 28.61
CA GLU A 298 -5.49 11.94 27.47
C GLU A 298 -4.07 12.49 27.24
N VAL A 299 -3.71 12.67 25.97
CA VAL A 299 -2.46 13.29 25.57
C VAL A 299 -2.49 14.78 25.95
N MET A 300 -1.54 15.19 26.75
CA MET A 300 -1.38 16.57 27.21
C MET A 300 -0.34 17.27 26.35
N GLU A 301 -0.71 18.39 25.75
CA GLU A 301 0.12 19.07 24.74
C GLU A 301 1.55 19.39 25.19
N ASN A 302 1.72 19.76 26.47
CA ASN A 302 2.99 20.19 27.04
C ASN A 302 3.83 19.04 27.64
N GLU A 303 3.27 17.83 27.71
CA GLU A 303 4.00 16.65 28.19
C GLU A 303 4.81 16.02 27.07
N THR A 304 5.84 15.27 27.44
CA THR A 304 6.70 14.56 26.46
C THR A 304 6.41 13.07 26.48
N TYR A 305 6.31 12.48 25.30
CA TYR A 305 6.04 11.07 25.08
C TYR A 305 7.17 10.44 24.28
N ILE A 306 7.47 9.17 24.57
CA ILE A 306 8.42 8.35 23.83
C ILE A 306 7.61 7.36 23.00
N ILE A 307 7.60 7.55 21.68
CA ILE A 307 6.82 6.80 20.73
C ILE A 307 7.74 5.92 19.88
N VAL A 308 7.45 4.63 19.83
CA VAL A 308 8.09 3.69 18.90
C VAL A 308 7.43 3.81 17.54
N THR A 309 8.21 3.95 16.48
CA THR A 309 7.71 3.88 15.10
C THR A 309 8.79 3.33 14.18
N THR A 310 8.69 3.49 12.86
CA THR A 310 9.67 3.03 11.88
C THR A 310 10.52 4.18 11.34
N THR A 311 11.71 3.87 10.80
CA THR A 311 12.53 4.83 10.04
C THR A 311 11.79 5.43 8.85
N PHE A 312 10.85 4.68 8.24
CA PHE A 312 9.97 5.19 7.18
C PHE A 312 9.18 6.42 7.64
N ILE A 313 8.45 6.32 8.76
CA ILE A 313 7.70 7.47 9.31
C ILE A 313 8.67 8.57 9.75
N ALA A 314 9.70 8.22 10.54
CA ALA A 314 10.62 9.20 11.13
C ALA A 314 11.39 10.03 10.08
N SER A 315 11.63 9.47 8.89
CA SER A 315 12.31 10.13 7.76
C SER A 315 11.35 10.85 6.80
N GLY A 316 10.05 10.85 7.10
CA GLY A 316 9.02 11.58 6.36
C GLY A 316 8.29 10.79 5.27
N GLY A 317 8.34 9.46 5.33
CA GLY A 317 7.46 8.57 4.59
C GLY A 317 6.00 8.94 4.79
N ASP A 318 5.15 8.66 3.79
CA ASP A 318 3.73 9.06 3.76
C ASP A 318 3.46 10.57 3.95
N GLY A 319 4.51 11.39 3.86
CA GLY A 319 4.43 12.85 3.97
C GLY A 319 4.51 13.38 5.40
N PHE A 320 4.79 12.54 6.40
CA PHE A 320 4.98 13.00 7.78
C PHE A 320 6.14 14.00 7.86
N LYS A 321 5.95 15.09 8.61
CA LYS A 321 6.97 16.12 8.79
C LYS A 321 7.08 16.46 10.27
N PHE A 322 8.30 16.46 10.76
CA PHE A 322 8.57 16.72 12.17
C PHE A 322 9.45 17.96 12.31
N GLY A 323 9.06 18.83 13.25
CA GLY A 323 9.84 20.01 13.60
C GLY A 323 11.11 19.65 14.37
N SER A 324 11.98 20.64 14.60
CA SER A 324 13.23 20.44 15.33
C SER A 324 13.04 20.05 16.80
N SER A 325 11.84 20.23 17.37
CA SER A 325 11.45 19.77 18.71
C SER A 325 11.43 18.25 18.84
N VAL A 326 11.08 17.55 17.76
CA VAL A 326 10.98 16.09 17.74
C VAL A 326 12.37 15.51 17.54
N LYS A 327 12.84 14.75 18.52
CA LYS A 327 14.14 14.08 18.47
C LYS A 327 13.91 12.59 18.33
N TRP A 328 14.62 11.94 17.43
CA TRP A 328 14.51 10.51 17.25
C TRP A 328 15.87 9.83 17.14
N ARG A 329 15.90 8.55 17.52
CA ARG A 329 17.07 7.69 17.40
C ARG A 329 16.65 6.27 17.06
N THR A 330 17.51 5.55 16.35
CA THR A 330 17.39 4.10 16.13
C THR A 330 18.53 3.39 16.85
N GLU A 331 18.29 2.15 17.25
CA GLU A 331 19.31 1.23 17.76
C GLU A 331 19.68 0.16 16.73
N GLY A 332 19.18 0.28 15.49
CA GLY A 332 19.39 -0.70 14.41
C GLY A 332 18.55 -1.96 14.56
N VAL A 333 17.40 -1.87 15.23
CA VAL A 333 16.51 -3.02 15.46
C VAL A 333 15.57 -3.17 14.28
N SER A 334 15.67 -4.26 13.52
CA SER A 334 14.73 -4.53 12.42
C SER A 334 13.31 -4.72 12.95
N ALA A 335 12.36 -4.05 12.30
CA ALA A 335 10.93 -4.26 12.53
C ALA A 335 10.52 -5.72 12.25
N MET A 336 11.12 -6.35 11.23
CA MET A 336 10.86 -7.75 10.90
C MET A 336 11.29 -8.67 12.04
N ASP A 337 12.51 -8.48 12.56
CA ASP A 337 13.02 -9.31 13.67
C ASP A 337 12.17 -9.16 14.94
N ALA A 338 11.76 -7.92 15.26
CA ALA A 338 10.87 -7.66 16.39
C ALA A 338 9.50 -8.35 16.21
N LEU A 339 8.94 -8.32 15.00
CA LEU A 339 7.69 -9.00 14.66
C LEU A 339 7.82 -10.52 14.77
N LEU A 340 8.87 -11.11 14.21
CA LEU A 340 9.10 -12.56 14.23
C LEU A 340 9.33 -13.07 15.66
N ALA A 341 10.12 -12.35 16.47
CA ALA A 341 10.32 -12.67 17.87
C ALA A 341 8.99 -12.63 18.65
N TYR A 342 8.16 -11.62 18.39
CA TYR A 342 6.85 -11.50 19.03
C TYR A 342 5.88 -12.60 18.59
N ILE A 343 5.81 -12.92 17.30
CA ILE A 343 4.99 -14.03 16.77
C ILE A 343 5.37 -15.35 17.44
N LYS A 344 6.66 -15.65 17.54
CA LYS A 344 7.18 -16.83 18.24
C LYS A 344 6.75 -16.83 19.71
N LYS A 345 6.79 -15.68 20.39
CA LYS A 345 6.39 -15.50 21.80
C LYS A 345 4.91 -15.72 22.06
N ILE A 346 4.03 -15.26 21.17
CA ILE A 346 2.57 -15.28 21.38
C ILE A 346 1.84 -16.41 20.63
N SER A 347 2.56 -17.27 19.92
CA SER A 347 1.97 -18.39 19.18
C SER A 347 1.18 -19.33 20.12
N PRO A 348 -0.09 -19.67 19.80
CA PRO A 348 -0.86 -19.22 18.64
C PRO A 348 -1.37 -17.77 18.75
N ILE A 349 -1.21 -16.99 17.68
CA ILE A 349 -1.70 -15.60 17.55
C ILE A 349 -3.23 -15.56 17.68
N LYS A 350 -3.73 -14.58 18.44
CA LYS A 350 -5.18 -14.36 18.71
C LYS A 350 -5.55 -12.87 18.71
N THR A 351 -4.75 -12.02 18.04
CA THR A 351 -4.88 -10.56 18.10
C THR A 351 -6.26 -10.10 17.59
N PRO A 352 -7.05 -9.40 18.43
CA PRO A 352 -8.36 -8.86 18.04
C PRO A 352 -8.26 -7.42 17.50
N GLU A 353 -9.37 -6.94 16.93
CA GLU A 353 -9.70 -5.51 16.93
C GLU A 353 -10.38 -5.19 18.27
N GLU A 354 -9.84 -4.25 19.04
CA GLU A 354 -10.24 -4.02 20.44
C GLU A 354 -10.57 -2.55 20.76
N GLY A 355 -10.84 -1.74 19.74
CA GLY A 355 -11.23 -0.35 19.89
C GLY A 355 -10.05 0.57 20.18
N ARG A 356 -8.86 0.25 19.65
CA ARG A 356 -7.70 1.15 19.67
C ARG A 356 -7.91 2.33 18.73
N VAL A 357 -8.65 2.13 17.64
CA VAL A 357 -8.95 3.18 16.66
C VAL A 357 -10.43 3.16 16.34
N ILE A 358 -11.13 4.23 16.68
CA ILE A 358 -12.55 4.40 16.38
C ILE A 358 -12.71 5.51 15.34
N THR A 359 -13.38 5.23 14.23
CA THR A 359 -13.68 6.22 13.19
C THR A 359 -15.19 6.48 13.14
N LEU A 360 -15.56 7.73 13.43
CA LEU A 360 -16.94 8.22 13.38
C LEU A 360 -17.14 9.03 12.10
N ASP A 361 -18.35 8.96 11.54
CA ASP A 361 -18.78 9.74 10.38
C ASP A 361 -17.84 9.64 9.16
N LEU A 362 -17.20 8.47 8.98
CA LEU A 362 -16.35 8.20 7.82
C LEU A 362 -17.17 8.33 6.53
N PRO A 363 -16.70 9.09 5.51
CA PRO A 363 -17.42 9.24 4.26
C PRO A 363 -17.73 7.87 3.65
N PRO A 364 -18.95 7.63 3.13
CA PRO A 364 -19.28 6.35 2.52
C PRO A 364 -18.38 6.12 1.30
N LYS A 365 -17.94 4.87 1.12
CA LYS A 365 -17.19 4.48 -0.07
C LYS A 365 -18.07 4.74 -1.30
N PRO A 366 -17.58 5.45 -2.34
CA PRO A 366 -18.34 5.65 -3.56
C PRO A 366 -18.77 4.30 -4.11
N HIS A 367 -20.07 4.09 -4.30
CA HIS A 367 -20.53 2.99 -5.12
C HIS A 367 -20.08 3.29 -6.56
N ASN A 368 -19.46 2.32 -7.23
CA ASN A 368 -19.34 2.37 -8.69
C ASN A 368 -20.77 2.42 -9.24
N THR A 369 -21.31 3.62 -9.45
CA THR A 369 -22.52 3.82 -10.23
C THR A 369 -22.20 3.28 -11.61
N THR A 370 -22.81 2.13 -11.89
CA THR A 370 -23.06 1.62 -13.23
C THR A 370 -23.35 2.78 -14.16
N VAL A 371 -22.48 2.95 -15.16
CA VAL A 371 -22.84 3.66 -16.38
C VAL A 371 -24.13 3.00 -16.85
N SER A 372 -25.22 3.77 -16.91
CA SER A 372 -26.51 3.31 -17.43
C SER A 372 -26.29 2.62 -18.78
N PRO A 373 -26.85 1.42 -19.00
CA PRO A 373 -26.67 0.72 -20.25
C PRO A 373 -27.26 1.57 -21.38
N ILE A 374 -26.41 2.01 -22.29
CA ILE A 374 -26.84 2.44 -23.62
C ILE A 374 -27.45 1.18 -24.24
N THR A 375 -28.77 1.20 -24.40
CA THR A 375 -29.55 0.18 -25.11
C THR A 375 -29.06 0.08 -26.55
N GLU A 376 -28.52 -1.08 -26.94
CA GLU A 376 -28.48 -1.52 -28.33
C GLU A 376 -29.04 -2.95 -28.47
N PRO A 377 -29.65 -3.26 -29.63
CA PRO A 377 -30.68 -4.29 -29.75
C PRO A 377 -30.12 -5.71 -29.88
N ALA A 378 -30.96 -6.66 -29.45
CA ALA A 378 -30.70 -8.08 -29.39
C ALA A 378 -30.18 -8.68 -30.71
N SER A 379 -29.12 -9.48 -30.62
CA SER A 379 -28.86 -10.55 -31.58
C SER A 379 -28.53 -11.85 -30.84
N THR A 380 -29.16 -12.92 -31.33
CA THR A 380 -29.15 -14.30 -30.84
C THR A 380 -27.93 -15.05 -31.36
N ALA A 381 -27.14 -15.67 -30.48
CA ALA A 381 -26.28 -16.82 -30.84
C ALA A 381 -25.95 -17.68 -29.62
N GLU A 382 -25.80 -18.97 -29.88
CA GLU A 382 -25.91 -20.11 -28.98
C GLU A 382 -24.74 -20.31 -28.00
N ARG A 383 -25.07 -20.87 -26.82
CA ARG A 383 -24.13 -21.37 -25.82
C ARG A 383 -23.36 -22.58 -26.35
N ASN A 384 -22.04 -22.48 -26.38
CA ASN A 384 -21.16 -23.64 -26.30
C ASN A 384 -20.44 -23.67 -24.94
N THR A 385 -20.30 -24.89 -24.45
CA THR A 385 -19.90 -25.35 -23.11
C THR A 385 -18.51 -24.85 -22.68
N VAL A 386 -18.46 -24.21 -21.51
CA VAL A 386 -17.24 -23.81 -20.80
C VAL A 386 -16.66 -25.03 -20.07
N GLY A 387 -15.40 -25.39 -20.40
CA GLY A 387 -14.59 -26.36 -19.68
C GLY A 387 -14.33 -25.92 -18.24
N SER A 388 -14.11 -26.89 -17.36
CA SER A 388 -14.05 -26.73 -15.90
C SER A 388 -13.17 -25.55 -15.45
N VAL A 389 -13.82 -24.59 -14.78
CA VAL A 389 -13.19 -23.48 -14.08
C VAL A 389 -12.40 -24.03 -12.89
N MET A 390 -11.09 -23.79 -12.85
CA MET A 390 -10.27 -24.06 -11.67
C MET A 390 -10.82 -23.33 -10.45
N SER A 391 -10.91 -24.06 -9.35
CA SER A 391 -11.47 -23.62 -8.08
C SER A 391 -10.65 -22.48 -7.46
N ARG A 392 -11.33 -21.60 -6.70
CA ARG A 392 -10.71 -20.50 -5.94
C ARG A 392 -9.56 -20.94 -5.01
N SER A 393 -9.52 -22.21 -4.62
CA SER A 393 -8.45 -22.84 -3.83
C SER A 393 -7.14 -23.04 -4.60
N GLU A 394 -7.20 -23.24 -5.92
CA GLU A 394 -6.01 -23.46 -6.75
C GLU A 394 -5.21 -22.15 -6.94
N TRP A 395 -5.88 -21.00 -6.97
CA TRP A 395 -5.24 -19.68 -6.99
C TRP A 395 -4.41 -19.37 -5.74
N ARG A 396 -4.86 -19.80 -4.56
CA ARG A 396 -4.09 -19.63 -3.30
C ARG A 396 -2.82 -20.49 -3.29
N SER A 397 -2.78 -21.57 -4.07
CA SER A 397 -1.56 -22.36 -4.27
C SER A 397 -0.50 -21.59 -5.04
N MET A 398 -0.89 -20.74 -6.00
CA MET A 398 0.04 -19.91 -6.78
C MET A 398 0.63 -18.72 -6.01
N ARG A 399 0.25 -18.46 -4.74
CA ARG A 399 1.02 -17.54 -3.87
C ARG A 399 2.07 -18.26 -3.03
N ARG A 400 1.86 -19.54 -2.72
CA ARG A 400 2.77 -20.33 -1.87
C ARG A 400 4.04 -20.75 -2.59
N ASN A 401 4.00 -20.87 -3.93
CA ASN A 401 5.16 -21.24 -4.73
C ASN A 401 5.93 -20.03 -5.32
N TYR A 402 5.58 -18.79 -4.94
CA TYR A 402 6.06 -17.56 -5.60
C TYR A 402 6.46 -16.47 -4.61
N ILE A 403 7.06 -16.85 -3.49
CA ILE A 403 7.92 -15.91 -2.77
C ILE A 403 9.30 -16.11 -3.39
N TRP A 404 9.64 -15.16 -4.27
CA TRP A 404 10.83 -15.14 -5.12
C TRP A 404 12.13 -15.04 -4.33
#